data_AF-A0A1Y2L7Z3-F1
#
_entry.id   AF-A0A1Y2L7Z3-F1
#
_cell.length_a   1.000
_cell.length_b   1.000
_cell.length_c   1.000
_cell.angle_alpha   90.00
_cell.angle_beta   90.00
_cell.angle_gamma   90.00
#
_symmetry.space_group_name_H-M   'P 1'
#
loop_
_entity.id
_entity.type
_entity.pdbx_description
1 polymer ?
#
loop_
_entity_poly.entity_id
_entity_poly.type
_entity_poly.pdbx_seq_one_letter_code
_entity_poly.pdbx_strand_id
1 'polypeptide(L)'
;MEATKCFFVLAGLMVGMVSGAAPVLAKSELPGAPDKIITDDTIRSVREWLDSPVVSLSINSQNRLRKDMVQDQIDAADKQWRAEREAEDQPLVAATLTNPLSSYLTQIQARSGGLYAEIFVMDAVGLNVGQSSITSDFWQGDEAKFQNTYPKGANAVFIDEAEYNDETDTWRSQLNMTLSNAQGEPIGAVTIEVNLNELARRQQL
;
A
#
# COMPACT_ATOMS: atom_id res chain seq x y z
N MET A 1 34.00 63.85 58.90
CA MET A 1 33.78 64.50 57.59
C MET A 1 33.91 63.40 56.55
N GLU A 2 32.93 63.03 55.74
CA GLU A 2 31.55 63.46 55.56
C GLU A 2 30.77 62.22 55.12
N ALA A 3 29.51 62.16 55.55
CA ALA A 3 28.54 61.19 55.04
C ALA A 3 28.06 61.64 53.66
N THR A 4 27.83 60.70 52.74
CA THR A 4 26.97 60.93 51.58
C THR A 4 26.06 59.72 51.35
N LYS A 5 24.84 60.05 50.99
CA LYS A 5 23.58 59.32 51.15
C LYS A 5 23.35 58.24 50.07
N CYS A 6 22.74 57.15 50.53
CA CYS A 6 21.47 56.55 50.06
C CYS A 6 21.24 56.40 48.55
N PHE A 7 21.00 55.16 48.08
CA PHE A 7 19.83 54.83 47.24
C PHE A 7 19.57 53.30 47.27
N PHE A 8 18.39 52.92 47.75
CA PHE A 8 17.82 51.58 47.59
C PHE A 8 17.24 51.46 46.17
N VAL A 9 17.56 50.38 45.45
CA VAL A 9 16.80 49.95 44.26
C VAL A 9 16.37 48.50 44.48
N LEU A 10 15.07 48.30 44.68
CA LEU A 10 14.42 47.00 44.65
C LEU A 10 14.43 46.48 43.20
N ALA A 11 15.16 45.41 42.92
CA ALA A 11 15.05 44.68 41.66
C ALA A 11 13.91 43.64 41.79
N GLY A 12 12.79 43.90 41.12
CA GLY A 12 11.68 42.96 41.01
C GLY A 12 12.04 41.77 40.13
N LEU A 13 11.91 40.55 40.66
CA LEU A 13 12.05 39.31 39.92
C LEU A 13 10.74 39.01 39.18
N MET A 14 10.68 39.28 37.87
CA MET A 14 9.62 38.75 37.01
C MET A 14 9.96 37.30 36.65
N VAL A 15 9.26 36.34 37.26
CA VAL A 15 9.22 34.96 36.77
C VAL A 15 8.24 34.91 35.60
N GLY A 16 8.76 34.90 34.38
CA GLY A 16 7.97 34.67 33.18
C GLY A 16 7.50 33.21 33.15
N MET A 17 6.19 32.98 33.23
CA MET A 17 5.59 31.70 32.87
C MET A 17 5.73 31.51 31.36
N VAL A 18 6.64 30.63 30.93
CA VAL A 18 6.67 30.14 29.55
C VAL A 18 5.61 29.05 29.44
N SER A 19 4.45 29.41 28.92
CA SER A 19 3.42 28.44 28.50
C SER A 19 3.93 27.68 27.29
N GLY A 20 4.53 26.51 27.51
CA GLY A 20 4.92 25.61 26.42
C GLY A 20 3.69 24.96 25.80
N ALA A 21 3.14 25.55 24.74
CA ALA A 21 2.26 24.82 23.84
C ALA A 21 3.10 23.77 23.12
N ALA A 22 2.77 22.49 23.28
CA ALA A 22 3.37 21.43 22.48
C ALA A 22 3.08 21.73 20.99
N PRO A 23 4.05 21.61 20.08
CA PRO A 23 3.78 21.78 18.66
C PRO A 23 2.82 20.68 18.21
N VAL A 24 1.62 21.06 17.78
CA VAL A 24 0.75 20.18 17.01
C VAL A 24 1.38 20.09 15.63
N LEU A 25 1.94 18.93 15.28
CA LEU A 25 2.41 18.69 13.92
C LEU A 25 1.18 18.73 12.99
N ALA A 26 1.24 19.58 11.96
CA ALA A 26 0.19 19.65 10.95
C ALA A 26 0.20 18.36 10.12
N LYS A 27 -1.00 17.81 9.83
CA LYS A 27 -1.15 16.65 8.95
C LYS A 27 -0.53 16.90 7.58
N SER A 28 -0.01 15.84 6.96
CA SER A 28 0.49 15.87 5.59
C SER A 28 -0.57 16.38 4.61
N GLU A 29 -0.19 17.34 3.78
CA GLU A 29 -1.01 17.78 2.65
C GLU A 29 -0.91 16.75 1.50
N LEU A 30 -1.98 16.66 0.69
CA LEU A 30 -1.98 15.84 -0.52
C LEU A 30 -1.02 16.49 -1.54
N PRO A 31 0.07 15.83 -1.94
CA PRO A 31 1.07 16.43 -2.84
C PRO A 31 0.55 16.73 -4.26
N GLY A 32 -0.59 16.15 -4.65
CA GLY A 32 -1.17 16.29 -5.98
C GLY A 32 -2.13 15.15 -6.32
N ALA A 33 -2.79 15.25 -7.47
CA ALA A 33 -3.69 14.21 -7.95
C ALA A 33 -2.91 12.91 -8.28
N PRO A 34 -3.43 11.72 -7.89
CA PRO A 34 -2.73 10.45 -8.11
C PRO A 34 -2.27 10.20 -9.55
N ASP A 35 -3.13 10.49 -10.53
CA ASP A 35 -2.85 10.31 -11.96
C ASP A 35 -1.78 11.28 -12.52
N LYS A 36 -1.40 12.29 -11.74
CA LYS A 36 -0.30 13.22 -12.07
C LYS A 36 0.99 12.84 -11.36
N ILE A 37 0.91 12.20 -10.21
CA ILE A 37 2.07 11.77 -9.42
C ILE A 37 2.58 10.40 -9.88
N ILE A 38 1.67 9.44 -10.11
CA ILE A 38 1.99 8.11 -10.59
C ILE A 38 2.13 8.19 -12.12
N THR A 39 3.35 8.51 -12.56
CA THR A 39 3.69 8.74 -13.97
C THR A 39 3.90 7.45 -14.76
N ASP A 40 3.98 7.56 -16.08
CA ASP A 40 4.35 6.47 -16.99
C ASP A 40 5.70 5.82 -16.62
N ASP A 41 6.66 6.60 -16.12
CA ASP A 41 7.96 6.07 -15.66
C ASP A 41 7.81 5.23 -14.40
N THR A 42 6.92 5.63 -13.49
CA THR A 42 6.58 4.82 -12.30
C THR A 42 5.94 3.51 -12.73
N ILE A 43 4.97 3.56 -13.65
CA ILE A 43 4.29 2.38 -14.20
C ILE A 43 5.31 1.46 -14.90
N ARG A 44 6.23 2.01 -15.69
CA ARG A 44 7.29 1.25 -16.37
C ARG A 44 8.20 0.55 -15.38
N SER A 45 8.68 1.25 -14.34
CA SER A 45 9.51 0.67 -13.29
C SER A 45 8.78 -0.43 -12.52
N VAL A 46 7.47 -0.25 -12.30
CA VAL A 46 6.62 -1.29 -11.68
C VAL A 46 6.53 -2.54 -12.55
N ARG A 47 6.37 -2.37 -13.88
CA ARG A 47 6.33 -3.50 -14.82
C ARG A 47 7.64 -4.31 -14.84
N GLU A 48 8.79 -3.69 -14.64
CA GLU A 48 10.09 -4.38 -14.67
C GLU A 48 10.18 -5.50 -13.61
N TRP A 49 9.76 -5.24 -12.37
CA TRP A 49 9.78 -6.28 -11.34
C TRP A 49 8.56 -7.21 -11.39
N LEU A 50 7.47 -6.83 -12.07
CA LEU A 50 6.35 -7.72 -12.34
C LEU A 50 6.65 -8.77 -13.42
N ASP A 51 7.63 -8.52 -14.30
CA ASP A 51 8.09 -9.48 -15.31
C ASP A 51 8.89 -10.67 -14.73
N SER A 52 9.05 -10.71 -13.40
CA SER A 52 9.68 -11.84 -12.72
C SER A 52 8.88 -13.13 -12.92
N PRO A 53 9.52 -14.26 -13.31
CA PRO A 53 8.82 -15.53 -13.54
C PRO A 53 7.99 -16.02 -12.35
N VAL A 54 8.35 -15.66 -11.12
CA VAL A 54 7.59 -16.05 -9.92
C VAL A 54 6.16 -15.51 -9.96
N VAL A 55 5.93 -14.33 -10.55
CA VAL A 55 4.61 -13.70 -10.67
C VAL A 55 3.72 -14.53 -11.59
N SER A 56 4.12 -14.70 -12.85
CA SER A 56 3.31 -15.41 -13.84
C SER A 56 3.15 -16.91 -13.51
N LEU A 57 4.19 -17.57 -12.99
CA LEU A 57 4.10 -18.97 -12.58
C LEU A 57 3.10 -19.19 -11.43
N SER A 58 3.08 -18.28 -10.45
CA SER A 58 2.18 -18.39 -9.29
C SER A 58 0.72 -18.16 -9.70
N ILE A 59 0.46 -17.13 -10.51
CA ILE A 59 -0.88 -16.85 -11.04
C ILE A 59 -1.37 -18.01 -11.89
N ASN A 60 -0.55 -18.50 -12.82
CA ASN A 60 -0.92 -19.64 -13.67
C ASN A 60 -1.18 -20.91 -12.86
N SER A 61 -0.47 -21.10 -11.75
CA SER A 61 -0.74 -22.22 -10.84
C SER A 61 -2.09 -22.09 -10.16
N GLN A 62 -2.43 -20.90 -9.63
CA GLN A 62 -3.73 -20.66 -9.00
C GLN A 62 -4.88 -20.74 -10.02
N ASN A 63 -4.71 -20.15 -11.21
CA ASN A 63 -5.69 -20.25 -12.30
C ASN A 63 -5.99 -21.70 -12.69
N ARG A 64 -4.99 -22.60 -12.69
CA ARG A 64 -5.23 -24.03 -12.94
C ARG A 64 -6.03 -24.70 -11.83
N LEU A 65 -5.74 -24.37 -10.57
CA LEU A 65 -6.44 -24.94 -9.41
C LEU A 65 -7.89 -24.43 -9.30
N ARG A 66 -8.13 -23.20 -9.73
CA ARG A 66 -9.41 -22.47 -9.59
C ARG A 66 -10.20 -22.37 -10.89
N LYS A 67 -9.77 -23.05 -11.96
CA LYS A 67 -10.36 -22.97 -13.31
C LYS A 67 -11.88 -23.18 -13.32
N ASP A 68 -12.35 -24.14 -12.52
CA ASP A 68 -13.75 -24.54 -12.44
C ASP A 68 -14.41 -24.07 -11.13
N MET A 69 -13.78 -23.12 -10.42
CA MET A 69 -14.29 -22.59 -9.15
C MET A 69 -15.51 -21.72 -9.40
N VAL A 70 -16.60 -22.01 -8.68
CA VAL A 70 -17.86 -21.23 -8.76
C VAL A 70 -17.93 -20.18 -7.67
N GLN A 71 -18.84 -19.20 -7.81
CA GLN A 71 -18.97 -18.08 -6.86
C GLN A 71 -19.10 -18.53 -5.40
N ASP A 72 -19.95 -19.52 -5.11
CA ASP A 72 -20.12 -20.02 -3.74
C ASP A 72 -18.80 -20.52 -3.10
N GLN A 73 -17.87 -21.04 -3.91
CA GLN A 73 -16.56 -21.48 -3.44
C GLN A 73 -15.62 -20.29 -3.22
N ILE A 74 -15.72 -19.25 -4.05
CA ILE A 74 -14.97 -17.99 -3.89
C ILE A 74 -15.39 -17.32 -2.60
N ASP A 75 -16.70 -17.17 -2.38
CA ASP A 75 -17.28 -16.59 -1.17
C ASP A 75 -16.90 -17.40 0.08
N ALA A 76 -16.84 -18.73 -0.04
CA ALA A 76 -16.41 -19.60 1.05
C ALA A 76 -14.92 -19.41 1.40
N ALA A 77 -14.04 -19.30 0.41
CA ALA A 77 -12.62 -19.03 0.62
C ALA A 77 -12.40 -17.65 1.27
N ASP A 78 -13.16 -16.66 0.82
CA ASP A 78 -13.11 -15.31 1.37
C ASP A 78 -13.63 -15.24 2.82
N LYS A 79 -14.73 -15.94 3.11
CA LYS A 79 -15.23 -16.08 4.48
C LYS A 79 -14.23 -16.81 5.38
N GLN A 80 -13.56 -17.85 4.87
CA GLN A 80 -12.51 -18.56 5.61
C GLN A 80 -11.37 -17.61 5.98
N TRP A 81 -10.87 -16.82 5.03
CA TRP A 81 -9.81 -15.84 5.30
C TRP A 81 -10.17 -14.86 6.42
N ARG A 82 -11.38 -14.26 6.33
CA ARG A 82 -11.88 -13.33 7.35
C ARG A 82 -12.02 -13.99 8.72
N ALA A 83 -12.42 -15.25 8.78
CA ALA A 83 -12.50 -16.00 10.03
C ALA A 83 -11.11 -16.32 10.60
N GLU A 84 -10.16 -16.73 9.76
CA GLU A 84 -8.79 -17.04 10.17
C GLU A 84 -8.06 -15.83 10.71
N ARG A 85 -8.30 -14.64 10.16
CA ARG A 85 -7.70 -13.39 10.66
C ARG A 85 -7.93 -13.12 12.15
N GLU A 86 -9.05 -13.58 12.68
CA GLU A 86 -9.44 -13.41 14.09
C GLU A 86 -9.15 -14.66 14.93
N ALA A 87 -8.63 -15.72 14.32
CA ALA A 87 -8.34 -17.00 14.96
C ALA A 87 -6.84 -17.16 15.29
N GLU A 88 -6.52 -18.07 16.21
CA GLU A 88 -5.13 -18.45 16.49
C GLU A 88 -4.55 -19.33 15.38
N ASP A 89 -5.35 -20.24 14.83
CA ASP A 89 -4.98 -21.09 13.69
C ASP A 89 -5.40 -20.44 12.37
N GLN A 90 -4.42 -20.13 11.52
CA GLN A 90 -4.62 -19.34 10.29
C GLN A 90 -3.98 -20.02 9.06
N PRO A 91 -4.36 -21.26 8.71
CA PRO A 91 -3.66 -22.04 7.69
C PRO A 91 -3.74 -21.43 6.28
N LEU A 92 -4.87 -20.88 5.84
CA LEU A 92 -5.01 -20.20 4.54
C LEU A 92 -4.22 -18.89 4.49
N VAL A 93 -4.30 -18.09 5.56
CA VAL A 93 -3.53 -16.84 5.69
C VAL A 93 -2.02 -17.14 5.66
N ALA A 94 -1.56 -18.08 6.48
CA ALA A 94 -0.17 -18.48 6.56
C ALA A 94 0.33 -19.06 5.22
N ALA A 95 -0.42 -19.99 4.61
CA ALA A 95 -0.06 -20.55 3.31
C ALA A 95 0.04 -19.47 2.23
N THR A 96 -0.82 -18.46 2.26
CA THR A 96 -0.78 -17.35 1.31
C THR A 96 0.42 -16.44 1.56
N LEU A 97 0.65 -15.98 2.79
CA LEU A 97 1.72 -15.03 3.11
C LEU A 97 3.13 -15.63 3.05
N THR A 98 3.27 -16.94 3.19
CA THR A 98 4.57 -17.64 3.16
C THR A 98 4.93 -18.24 1.79
N ASN A 99 4.06 -18.09 0.78
CA ASN A 99 4.35 -18.66 -0.53
C ASN A 99 5.46 -17.89 -1.28
N PRO A 100 6.02 -18.46 -2.36
CA PRO A 100 7.11 -17.82 -3.10
C PRO A 100 6.78 -16.44 -3.66
N LEU A 101 5.53 -16.20 -4.10
CA LEU A 101 5.12 -14.89 -4.61
C LEU A 101 5.08 -13.87 -3.47
N SER A 102 4.43 -14.18 -2.35
CA SER A 102 4.38 -13.30 -1.17
C SER A 102 5.78 -12.96 -0.64
N SER A 103 6.68 -13.95 -0.59
CA SER A 103 8.09 -13.73 -0.24
C SER A 103 8.80 -12.79 -1.21
N TYR A 104 8.48 -12.85 -2.50
CA TYR A 104 9.02 -11.94 -3.51
C TYR A 104 8.45 -10.52 -3.36
N LEU A 105 7.13 -10.38 -3.22
CA LEU A 105 6.47 -9.08 -3.06
C LEU A 105 6.91 -8.37 -1.78
N THR A 106 7.10 -9.11 -0.68
CA THR A 106 7.66 -8.58 0.57
C THR A 106 9.07 -8.02 0.37
N GLN A 107 9.91 -8.68 -0.44
CA GLN A 107 11.23 -8.15 -0.77
C GLN A 107 11.15 -6.87 -1.62
N ILE A 108 10.22 -6.79 -2.58
CA ILE A 108 9.98 -5.57 -3.37
C ILE A 108 9.53 -4.43 -2.46
N GLN A 109 8.55 -4.66 -1.60
CA GLN A 109 8.05 -3.70 -0.61
C GLN A 109 9.20 -3.20 0.28
N ALA A 110 10.00 -4.11 0.86
CA ALA A 110 11.12 -3.75 1.72
C ALA A 110 12.20 -2.92 1.00
N ARG A 111 12.58 -3.33 -0.23
CA ARG A 111 13.58 -2.60 -1.04
C ARG A 111 13.07 -1.25 -1.55
N SER A 112 11.75 -1.06 -1.59
CA SER A 112 11.16 0.20 -2.04
C SER A 112 11.49 1.38 -1.12
N GLY A 113 11.91 1.13 0.12
CA GLY A 113 12.25 2.16 1.09
C GLY A 113 11.05 3.03 1.48
N GLY A 114 9.88 2.40 1.68
CA GLY A 114 8.64 3.08 2.10
C GLY A 114 7.81 3.70 0.96
N LEU A 115 8.19 3.46 -0.30
CA LEU A 115 7.40 3.89 -1.46
C LEU A 115 6.14 3.03 -1.65
N TYR A 116 6.27 1.72 -1.45
CA TYR A 116 5.13 0.80 -1.53
C TYR A 116 4.73 0.38 -0.12
N ALA A 117 3.48 0.68 0.24
CA ALA A 117 2.91 0.36 1.54
C ALA A 117 2.33 -1.06 1.57
N GLU A 118 1.73 -1.49 0.47
CA GLU A 118 1.15 -2.82 0.27
C GLU A 118 1.26 -3.21 -1.21
N ILE A 119 1.42 -4.49 -1.47
CA ILE A 119 1.45 -5.11 -2.80
C ILE A 119 0.75 -6.45 -2.72
N PHE A 120 -0.22 -6.70 -3.59
CA PHE A 120 -0.84 -8.02 -3.74
C PHE A 120 -1.24 -8.31 -5.19
N VAL A 121 -1.29 -9.60 -5.50
CA VAL A 121 -1.60 -10.12 -6.82
C VAL A 121 -2.83 -11.02 -6.73
N MET A 122 -3.75 -10.83 -7.66
CA MET A 122 -5.00 -11.58 -7.80
C MET A 122 -4.94 -12.46 -9.05
N ASP A 123 -5.64 -13.58 -9.02
CA ASP A 123 -5.80 -14.48 -10.16
C ASP A 123 -7.00 -14.12 -11.05
N ALA A 124 -7.33 -14.97 -12.02
CA ALA A 124 -8.42 -14.75 -12.97
C ALA A 124 -9.83 -14.68 -12.36
N VAL A 125 -10.01 -15.18 -11.13
CA VAL A 125 -11.29 -15.10 -10.39
C VAL A 125 -11.27 -14.01 -9.32
N GLY A 126 -10.17 -13.26 -9.21
CA GLY A 126 -10.01 -12.17 -8.25
C GLY A 126 -9.56 -12.62 -6.87
N LEU A 127 -9.18 -13.88 -6.66
CA LEU A 127 -8.66 -14.35 -5.37
C LEU A 127 -7.17 -14.05 -5.26
N ASN A 128 -6.73 -13.62 -4.08
CA ASN A 128 -5.31 -13.34 -3.84
C ASN A 128 -4.44 -14.61 -4.07
N VAL A 129 -3.34 -14.39 -4.79
CA VAL A 129 -2.30 -15.39 -5.13
C VAL A 129 -1.10 -15.21 -4.22
N GLY A 130 -0.73 -13.97 -3.94
CA GLY A 130 0.37 -13.62 -3.05
C GLY A 130 0.27 -12.14 -2.65
N GLN A 131 0.74 -11.84 -1.44
CA GLN A 131 0.60 -10.53 -0.82
C GLN A 131 1.87 -10.21 -0.01
N SER A 132 2.22 -8.93 0.09
CA SER A 132 3.31 -8.44 0.96
C SER A 132 2.84 -8.07 2.36
N SER A 133 1.56 -7.80 2.52
CA SER A 133 0.85 -7.59 3.78
C SER A 133 -0.48 -8.34 3.75
N ILE A 134 -1.12 -8.46 4.90
CA ILE A 134 -2.39 -9.16 5.02
C ILE A 134 -3.55 -8.22 4.65
N THR A 135 -4.30 -8.57 3.61
CA THR A 135 -5.53 -7.86 3.23
C THR A 135 -6.69 -8.15 4.19
N SER A 136 -7.71 -7.29 4.20
CA SER A 136 -8.96 -7.48 4.96
C SER A 136 -9.73 -8.73 4.53
N ASP A 137 -9.69 -9.02 3.25
CA ASP A 137 -10.48 -10.02 2.54
C ASP A 137 -9.59 -10.68 1.46
N PHE A 138 -9.96 -11.89 1.06
CA PHE A 138 -9.15 -12.72 0.16
C PHE A 138 -9.58 -12.57 -1.29
N TRP A 139 -10.88 -12.35 -1.50
CA TRP A 139 -11.44 -12.06 -2.79
C TRP A 139 -11.45 -10.56 -3.03
N GLN A 140 -11.01 -10.15 -4.21
CA GLN A 140 -10.93 -8.76 -4.66
C GLN A 140 -11.64 -8.62 -6.01
N GLY A 141 -12.35 -9.66 -6.47
CA GLY A 141 -12.90 -9.73 -7.80
C GLY A 141 -14.06 -8.77 -8.02
N ASP A 142 -14.76 -8.37 -6.97
CA ASP A 142 -15.82 -7.37 -6.98
C ASP A 142 -15.29 -5.93 -6.86
N GLU A 143 -14.05 -5.76 -6.42
CA GLU A 143 -13.43 -4.46 -6.20
C GLU A 143 -13.08 -3.71 -7.50
N ALA A 144 -13.11 -2.37 -7.45
CA ALA A 144 -12.81 -1.52 -8.59
C ALA A 144 -11.41 -1.79 -9.17
N LYS A 145 -10.42 -2.07 -8.30
CA LYS A 145 -9.05 -2.46 -8.69
C LYS A 145 -9.00 -3.63 -9.66
N PHE A 146 -9.88 -4.61 -9.49
CA PHE A 146 -9.97 -5.76 -10.35
C PHE A 146 -10.85 -5.47 -11.57
N GLN A 147 -12.06 -4.94 -11.35
CA GLN A 147 -13.05 -4.70 -12.41
C GLN A 147 -12.56 -3.72 -13.48
N ASN A 148 -11.70 -2.76 -13.12
CA ASN A 148 -11.11 -1.79 -14.04
C ASN A 148 -9.77 -2.23 -14.64
N THR A 149 -9.26 -3.42 -14.30
CA THR A 149 -7.99 -3.94 -14.83
C THR A 149 -8.19 -5.24 -15.60
N TYR A 150 -8.22 -6.40 -14.92
CA TYR A 150 -8.19 -7.71 -15.56
C TYR A 150 -9.25 -7.89 -16.66
N PRO A 151 -10.55 -7.57 -16.44
CA PRO A 151 -11.57 -7.67 -17.49
C PRO A 151 -11.44 -6.64 -18.62
N LYS A 152 -10.62 -5.58 -18.44
CA LYS A 152 -10.41 -4.51 -19.43
C LYS A 152 -9.28 -4.81 -20.42
N GLY A 153 -8.59 -5.93 -20.27
CA GLY A 153 -7.61 -6.44 -21.21
C GLY A 153 -6.15 -6.23 -20.79
N ALA A 154 -5.24 -6.69 -21.64
CA ALA A 154 -3.85 -7.02 -21.30
C ALA A 154 -2.99 -5.88 -20.75
N ASN A 155 -3.34 -4.64 -21.08
CA ASN A 155 -2.55 -3.45 -20.76
C ASN A 155 -3.26 -2.46 -19.85
N ALA A 156 -4.41 -2.84 -19.28
CA ALA A 156 -5.19 -1.93 -18.46
C ALA A 156 -4.41 -1.50 -17.21
N VAL A 157 -4.49 -0.21 -16.93
CA VAL A 157 -3.94 0.44 -15.73
C VAL A 157 -5.06 1.28 -15.14
N PHE A 158 -5.23 1.19 -13.83
CA PHE A 158 -6.21 1.94 -13.08
C PHE A 158 -5.54 2.50 -11.83
N ILE A 159 -5.50 3.83 -11.73
CA ILE A 159 -4.98 4.54 -10.56
C ILE A 159 -6.20 5.02 -9.78
N ASP A 160 -6.31 4.60 -8.53
CA ASP A 160 -7.44 4.94 -7.67
C ASP A 160 -7.31 6.33 -7.05
N GLU A 161 -8.37 6.80 -6.40
CA GLU A 161 -8.37 8.05 -5.66
C GLU A 161 -7.33 8.05 -4.52
N ALA A 162 -6.95 9.24 -4.06
CA ALA A 162 -6.02 9.38 -2.95
C ALA A 162 -6.76 9.19 -1.62
N GLU A 163 -6.22 8.34 -0.76
CA GLU A 163 -6.72 8.12 0.59
C GLU A 163 -5.65 8.50 1.62
N TYR A 164 -6.07 9.17 2.68
CA TYR A 164 -5.17 9.54 3.76
C TYR A 164 -5.07 8.40 4.77
N ASN A 165 -3.85 7.98 5.07
CA ASN A 165 -3.55 7.02 6.12
C ASN A 165 -3.15 7.75 7.40
N ASP A 166 -4.02 7.74 8.41
CA ASP A 166 -3.80 8.41 9.70
C ASP A 166 -2.62 7.80 10.50
N GLU A 167 -2.34 6.50 10.35
CA GLU A 167 -1.30 5.81 11.14
C GLU A 167 0.11 6.24 10.75
N THR A 168 0.34 6.45 9.45
CA THR A 168 1.64 6.86 8.93
C THR A 168 1.71 8.33 8.54
N ASP A 169 0.61 9.08 8.69
CA ASP A 169 0.48 10.48 8.25
C ASP A 169 0.90 10.66 6.77
N THR A 170 0.35 9.82 5.89
CA THR A 170 0.68 9.85 4.45
C THR A 170 -0.57 9.70 3.60
N TRP A 171 -0.58 10.38 2.45
CA TRP A 171 -1.51 10.11 1.36
C TRP A 171 -1.02 8.93 0.52
N ARG A 172 -1.95 8.03 0.21
CA ARG A 172 -1.69 6.82 -0.56
C ARG A 172 -2.70 6.71 -1.69
N SER A 173 -2.32 6.03 -2.76
CA SER A 173 -3.24 5.66 -3.85
C SER A 173 -2.84 4.31 -4.41
N GLN A 174 -3.81 3.57 -4.92
CA GLN A 174 -3.57 2.26 -5.48
C GLN A 174 -3.27 2.36 -6.99
N LEU A 175 -2.08 1.92 -7.38
CA LEU A 175 -1.76 1.61 -8.77
C LEU A 175 -2.16 0.16 -9.04
N ASN A 176 -3.16 -0.02 -9.91
CA ASN A 176 -3.69 -1.32 -10.29
C ASN A 176 -3.38 -1.60 -11.75
N MET A 177 -2.98 -2.82 -12.08
CA MET A 177 -2.65 -3.19 -13.46
C MET A 177 -3.07 -4.62 -13.79
N THR A 178 -3.44 -4.84 -15.04
CA THR A 178 -3.56 -6.20 -15.58
C THR A 178 -2.19 -6.85 -15.64
N LEU A 179 -2.12 -8.12 -15.22
CA LEU A 179 -0.98 -8.99 -15.46
C LEU A 179 -1.31 -9.90 -16.63
N SER A 180 -0.39 -9.99 -17.59
CA SER A 180 -0.55 -10.79 -18.80
C SER A 180 0.57 -11.81 -18.94
N ASN A 181 0.27 -12.94 -19.59
CA ASN A 181 1.30 -13.91 -19.96
C ASN A 181 2.15 -13.41 -21.15
N ALA A 182 3.16 -14.18 -21.54
CA ALA A 182 4.05 -13.84 -22.65
C ALA A 182 3.34 -13.74 -24.02
N GLN A 183 2.14 -14.31 -24.14
CA GLN A 183 1.29 -14.24 -25.34
C GLN A 183 0.40 -12.98 -25.34
N GLY A 184 0.43 -12.18 -24.27
CA GLY A 184 -0.43 -11.01 -24.11
C GLY A 184 -1.85 -11.34 -23.63
N GLU A 185 -2.09 -12.53 -23.12
CA GLU A 185 -3.38 -12.90 -22.54
C GLU A 185 -3.43 -12.45 -21.07
N PRO A 186 -4.49 -11.76 -20.62
CA PRO A 186 -4.68 -11.46 -19.21
C PRO A 186 -4.73 -12.74 -18.38
N ILE A 187 -3.98 -12.77 -17.27
CA ILE A 187 -3.95 -13.89 -16.33
C ILE A 187 -4.37 -13.50 -14.91
N GLY A 188 -4.41 -12.21 -14.59
CA GLY A 188 -4.82 -11.70 -13.29
C GLY A 188 -4.59 -10.19 -13.19
N ALA A 189 -4.51 -9.69 -11.96
CA ALA A 189 -4.25 -8.28 -11.68
C ALA A 189 -3.28 -8.10 -10.52
N VAL A 190 -2.65 -6.94 -10.43
CA VAL A 190 -1.85 -6.51 -9.28
C VAL A 190 -2.41 -5.21 -8.74
N THR A 191 -2.32 -5.05 -7.43
CA THR A 191 -2.51 -3.79 -6.72
C THR A 191 -1.24 -3.43 -5.97
N ILE A 192 -0.82 -2.17 -6.09
CA ILE A 192 0.29 -1.57 -5.37
C ILE A 192 -0.24 -0.32 -4.66
N GLU A 193 -0.21 -0.30 -3.34
CA GLU A 193 -0.50 0.90 -2.57
C GLU A 193 0.75 1.79 -2.51
N VAL A 194 0.70 2.91 -3.23
CA VAL A 194 1.82 3.84 -3.42
C VAL A 194 1.70 5.00 -2.42
N ASN A 195 2.76 5.22 -1.66
CA ASN A 195 2.91 6.43 -0.83
C ASN A 195 3.17 7.64 -1.73
N LEU A 196 2.16 8.51 -1.89
CA LEU A 196 2.21 9.67 -2.78
C LEU A 196 3.17 10.74 -2.25
N ASN A 197 3.27 10.92 -0.94
CA ASN A 197 4.21 11.85 -0.33
C ASN A 197 5.66 11.45 -0.64
N GLU A 198 5.99 10.17 -0.46
CA GLU A 198 7.34 9.68 -0.74
C GLU A 198 7.66 9.71 -2.24
N LEU A 199 6.69 9.35 -3.10
CA LEU A 199 6.88 9.43 -4.55
C LEU A 199 7.14 10.87 -5.01
N ALA A 200 6.33 11.82 -4.55
CA ALA A 200 6.50 13.24 -4.87
C ALA A 200 7.85 13.77 -4.37
N ARG A 201 8.27 13.37 -3.15
CA ARG A 201 9.59 13.74 -2.61
C ARG A 201 10.74 13.25 -3.49
N ARG A 202 10.66 12.02 -4.02
CA ARG A 202 11.69 11.45 -4.92
C ARG A 202 11.74 12.14 -6.27
N GLN A 203 10.61 12.59 -6.80
CA GLN A 203 10.53 13.29 -8.08
C GLN A 203 11.09 14.71 -8.05
N GLN A 204 11.31 15.27 -6.86
CA GLN A 204 11.90 16.60 -6.67
C GLN A 204 13.45 16.58 -6.52
N LEU A 205 14.05 15.38 -6.48
CA LEU A 205 15.50 15.17 -6.42
C LEU A 205 16.08 14.98 -7.82
#